data_AF-A0A2V8SX65-F1
#
_entry.id   AF-A0A2V8SX65-F1
#
_cell.length_a   1.000
_cell.length_b   1.000
_cell.length_c   1.000
_cell.angle_alpha   90.00
_cell.angle_beta   90.00
_cell.angle_gamma   90.00
#
_symmetry.space_group_name_H-M   'P 1'
#
loop_
_entity.id
_entity.type
_entity.pdbx_description
1 polymer ?
#
loop_
_entity_poly.entity_id
_entity_poly.type
_entity_poly.pdbx_seq_one_letter_code
_entity_poly.pdbx_strand_id
1 'polypeptide(L)'
;MTQKTEFEIEVNETVAYSSRSDRFESFCPVCKCMSEMATVQIAAVLTQKTERDIYRMVEVDAIHFIETDRVLVCLNSLPGYQRPATQQEEI
;
A
#
# COMPACT_ATOMS: atom_id res chain seq x y z
N MET A 1 -2.85 9.34 46.25
CA MET A 1 -3.85 9.10 45.19
C MET A 1 -3.19 9.42 43.86
N THR A 2 -3.01 8.43 43.00
CA THR A 2 -2.26 8.58 41.74
C THR A 2 -3.28 8.75 40.62
N GLN A 3 -3.39 9.97 40.08
CA GLN A 3 -4.26 10.22 38.93
C GLN A 3 -3.52 9.77 37.67
N LYS A 4 -4.12 8.82 36.94
CA LYS A 4 -3.65 8.38 35.63
C LYS A 4 -4.28 9.31 34.59
N THR A 5 -3.46 10.02 33.84
CA THR A 5 -3.90 10.83 32.70
C THR A 5 -3.71 10.03 31.43
N GLU A 6 -4.76 9.92 30.62
CA GLU A 6 -4.78 9.20 29.36
C GLU A 6 -4.97 10.23 28.23
N PHE A 7 -4.16 10.11 27.17
CA PHE A 7 -4.20 11.03 26.02
C PHE A 7 -4.54 10.22 24.78
N GLU A 8 -5.54 10.67 24.04
CA GLU A 8 -5.92 10.12 22.74
C GLU A 8 -5.48 11.14 21.68
N ILE A 9 -4.62 10.71 20.75
CA ILE A 9 -4.05 11.56 19.71
C ILE A 9 -4.61 11.07 18.37
N GLU A 10 -5.46 11.89 17.77
CA GLU A 10 -6.04 11.62 16.45
C GLU A 10 -5.23 12.39 15.40
N VAL A 11 -4.56 11.68 14.50
CA VAL A 11 -3.73 12.26 13.44
C VAL A 11 -4.47 12.16 12.13
N ASN A 12 -4.87 13.29 11.57
CA ASN A 12 -5.44 13.38 10.23
C ASN A 12 -4.35 13.81 9.25
N GLU A 13 -3.90 12.88 8.40
CA GLU A 13 -2.87 13.12 7.39
C GLU A 13 -3.47 13.18 5.99
N THR A 14 -3.13 14.23 5.24
CA THR A 14 -3.54 14.39 3.84
C THR A 14 -2.30 14.26 2.96
N VAL A 15 -2.18 13.13 2.26
CA VAL A 15 -1.06 12.86 1.35
C VAL A 15 -1.41 13.35 -0.07
N ALA A 16 -0.68 14.34 -0.57
CA ALA A 16 -0.77 14.79 -1.96
C ALA A 16 0.09 13.89 -2.86
N TYR A 17 -0.51 13.30 -3.91
CA TYR A 17 0.14 12.32 -4.79
C TYR A 17 0.48 12.89 -6.17
N SER A 18 1.70 12.64 -6.66
CA SER A 18 2.09 12.88 -8.06
C SER A 18 2.26 11.55 -8.79
N SER A 19 1.56 11.39 -9.91
CA SER A 19 1.18 10.09 -10.51
C SER A 19 2.28 9.25 -11.17
N ARG A 20 3.56 9.62 -11.08
CA ARG A 20 4.63 8.96 -11.84
C ARG A 20 5.72 8.26 -11.04
N SER A 21 5.84 8.49 -9.72
CA SER A 21 7.00 8.04 -8.95
C SER A 21 6.82 6.75 -8.14
N ASP A 22 5.59 6.41 -7.74
CA ASP A 22 5.38 5.43 -6.65
C ASP A 22 4.47 4.24 -6.99
N ARG A 23 4.05 4.15 -8.25
CA ARG A 23 3.37 2.98 -8.83
C ARG A 23 4.06 2.63 -10.14
N PHE A 24 4.47 1.38 -10.29
CA PHE A 24 5.18 0.93 -11.48
C PHE A 24 4.90 -0.54 -11.77
N GLU A 25 5.05 -0.93 -13.02
CA GLU A 25 4.96 -2.33 -13.40
C GLU A 25 6.26 -3.04 -13.08
N SER A 26 6.16 -4.16 -12.37
CA SER A 26 7.27 -5.07 -12.12
C SER A 26 6.78 -6.51 -12.08
N PHE A 27 7.70 -7.46 -12.22
CA PHE A 27 7.36 -8.87 -12.18
C PHE A 27 7.06 -9.32 -10.75
N CYS A 28 5.86 -9.87 -10.52
CA CYS A 28 5.52 -10.52 -9.27
C CYS A 28 5.90 -12.01 -9.33
N PRO A 29 6.80 -12.51 -8.46
CA PRO A 29 7.22 -13.92 -8.49
C PRO A 29 6.08 -14.89 -8.13
N VAL A 30 5.10 -14.44 -7.32
CA VAL A 30 3.97 -15.26 -6.89
C VAL A 30 2.85 -15.26 -7.95
N CYS A 31 2.49 -14.10 -8.50
CA CYS A 31 1.49 -14.02 -9.58
C CYS A 31 2.03 -14.53 -10.93
N LYS A 32 3.35 -14.57 -11.11
CA LYS A 32 4.04 -14.97 -12.35
C LYS A 32 3.67 -14.10 -13.57
N CYS A 33 3.44 -12.82 -13.34
CA CYS A 33 3.14 -11.84 -14.40
C CYS A 33 3.68 -10.46 -14.05
N MET A 34 3.72 -9.58 -15.06
CA MET A 34 3.91 -8.15 -14.82
C MET A 34 2.67 -7.63 -14.09
N SER A 35 2.89 -7.07 -12.91
CA SER A 35 1.84 -6.55 -12.04
C SER A 35 2.20 -5.14 -11.61
N GLU A 36 1.18 -4.35 -11.34
CA GLU A 36 1.37 -3.05 -10.71
C GLU A 36 1.87 -3.26 -9.27
N MET A 37 3.00 -2.65 -8.97
CA MET A 37 3.63 -2.63 -7.66
C MET A 37 3.55 -1.22 -7.09
N ALA A 38 3.43 -1.14 -5.78
CA ALA A 38 3.38 0.11 -5.04
C ALA A 38 4.28 0.05 -3.81
N THR A 39 4.81 1.19 -3.37
CA THR A 39 5.45 1.26 -2.05
C THR A 39 4.43 0.97 -0.94
N VAL A 40 4.93 0.63 0.25
CA VAL A 40 4.09 0.42 1.43
C VAL A 40 3.20 1.64 1.73
N GLN A 41 3.77 2.84 1.64
CA GLN A 41 3.03 4.10 1.80
C GLN A 41 1.84 4.21 0.82
N ILE A 42 2.05 3.89 -0.45
CA ILE A 42 0.98 3.94 -1.45
C ILE A 42 -0.04 2.82 -1.23
N ALA A 43 0.40 1.61 -0.90
CA ALA A 43 -0.51 0.51 -0.59
C ALA A 43 -1.43 0.84 0.60
N ALA A 44 -0.91 1.55 1.61
CA ALA A 44 -1.65 2.04 2.77
C ALA A 44 -2.76 3.02 2.32
N VAL A 45 -2.40 4.04 1.54
CA VAL A 45 -3.36 5.01 0.97
C VAL A 45 -4.43 4.31 0.13
N LEU A 46 -4.03 3.40 -0.76
CA LEU A 46 -4.93 2.70 -1.68
C LEU A 46 -5.95 1.79 -0.97
N THR A 47 -5.62 1.30 0.23
CA THR A 47 -6.49 0.41 1.00
C THR A 47 -7.14 1.06 2.21
N GLN A 48 -6.91 2.37 2.41
CA GLN A 48 -7.32 3.10 3.62
C GLN A 48 -6.84 2.39 4.90
N LYS A 49 -5.62 1.84 4.86
CA LYS A 49 -4.94 1.20 5.98
C LYS A 49 -3.74 2.02 6.41
N THR A 50 -3.18 1.72 7.57
CA THR A 50 -1.91 2.30 7.99
C THR A 50 -0.73 1.57 7.32
N GLU A 51 0.43 2.22 7.17
CA GLU A 51 1.65 1.54 6.72
C GLU A 51 2.00 0.34 7.61
N ARG A 52 1.75 0.45 8.92
CA ARG A 52 1.95 -0.64 9.88
C ARG A 52 1.08 -1.86 9.57
N ASP A 53 -0.16 -1.65 9.13
CA ASP A 53 -1.02 -2.77 8.70
C ASP A 53 -0.46 -3.44 7.45
N ILE A 54 0.06 -2.66 6.51
CA ILE A 54 0.71 -3.20 5.30
C ILE A 54 1.95 -4.00 5.68
N TYR A 55 2.86 -3.45 6.50
CA TYR A 55 4.04 -4.16 6.99
C TYR A 55 3.66 -5.44 7.73
N ARG A 56 2.63 -5.40 8.59
CA ARG A 56 2.13 -6.62 9.27
C ARG A 56 1.66 -7.67 8.27
N MET A 57 0.99 -7.27 7.18
CA MET A 57 0.57 -8.20 6.13
C MET A 57 1.77 -8.80 5.38
N VAL A 58 2.83 -8.01 5.15
CA VAL A 58 4.11 -8.49 4.60
C VAL A 58 4.76 -9.50 5.54
N GLU A 59 4.88 -9.18 6.83
CA GLU A 59 5.54 -10.01 7.85
C GLU A 59 4.91 -11.39 8.04
N VAL A 60 3.61 -11.52 7.72
CA VAL A 60 2.87 -12.80 7.81
C VAL A 60 2.59 -13.43 6.45
N ASP A 61 3.27 -12.96 5.39
CA ASP A 61 3.12 -13.43 4.00
C ASP A 61 1.66 -13.39 3.47
N ALA A 62 0.83 -12.48 3.98
CA ALA A 62 -0.57 -12.35 3.55
C ALA A 62 -0.72 -11.62 2.20
N ILE A 63 0.32 -10.92 1.74
CA ILE A 63 0.37 -10.19 0.46
C ILE A 63 1.69 -10.46 -0.23
N HIS A 64 1.70 -10.43 -1.56
CA HIS A 64 2.94 -10.61 -2.32
C HIS A 64 3.75 -9.31 -2.27
N PHE A 65 5.05 -9.45 -2.02
CA PHE A 65 5.97 -8.35 -2.01
C PHE A 65 7.30 -8.74 -2.67
N ILE A 66 8.07 -7.73 -3.02
CA ILE A 66 9.49 -7.85 -3.35
C ILE A 66 10.26 -6.85 -2.49
N GLU A 67 11.42 -7.26 -2.01
CA GLU A 67 12.31 -6.43 -1.22
C GLU A 67 13.52 -6.04 -2.08
N THR A 68 13.69 -4.75 -2.32
CA THR A 68 14.83 -4.17 -3.06
C THR A 68 15.58 -3.20 -2.13
N ASP A 69 15.81 -1.97 -2.58
CA ASP A 69 16.10 -0.80 -1.74
C ASP A 69 14.95 -0.43 -0.78
N ARG A 70 13.73 -0.92 -1.06
CA ARG A 70 12.51 -0.71 -0.28
C ARG A 70 11.52 -1.87 -0.48
N VAL A 71 10.50 -1.96 0.38
CA VAL A 71 9.43 -2.95 0.22
C VAL A 71 8.40 -2.47 -0.80
N LEU A 72 8.12 -3.33 -1.78
CA LEU A 72 7.17 -3.09 -2.85
C LEU A 72 6.10 -4.17 -2.80
N VAL A 73 4.85 -3.74 -2.77
CA VAL A 73 3.67 -4.60 -2.61
C VAL A 73 2.96 -4.77 -3.94
N CYS A 74 2.61 -6.00 -4.27
CA CYS A 74 1.80 -6.31 -5.44
C CYS A 74 0.34 -5.96 -5.20
N LEU A 75 -0.19 -5.07 -6.04
CA LEU A 75 -1.58 -4.62 -5.92
C LEU A 75 -2.60 -5.72 -6.19
N ASN A 76 -2.25 -6.75 -6.96
CA ASN A 76 -3.14 -7.89 -7.22
C ASN A 76 -3.40 -8.75 -5.98
N SER A 77 -2.46 -8.79 -5.04
CA SER A 77 -2.62 -9.52 -3.77
C SER A 77 -3.16 -8.65 -2.64
N LEU A 78 -3.28 -7.34 -2.85
CA LEU A 78 -3.58 -6.39 -1.80
C LEU A 78 -5.09 -6.39 -1.48
N PRO A 79 -5.52 -6.86 -0.29
CA PRO A 79 -6.94 -6.95 0.03
C PRO A 79 -7.58 -5.57 0.18
N GLY A 80 -8.76 -5.41 -0.40
CA GLY A 80 -9.50 -4.13 -0.39
C GLY A 80 -9.05 -3.14 -1.46
N TYR A 81 -7.98 -3.45 -2.20
CA TYR A 81 -7.64 -2.69 -3.40
C TYR A 81 -8.51 -3.16 -4.57
N GLN A 82 -9.28 -2.23 -5.13
CA GLN A 82 -9.97 -2.42 -6.40
C GLN A 82 -9.21 -1.65 -7.47
N ARG A 83 -8.74 -2.37 -8.49
CA ARG A 83 -8.14 -1.72 -9.66
C ARG A 83 -9.20 -0.78 -10.26
N PRO A 84 -8.96 0.54 -10.33
CA PRO A 84 -9.90 1.43 -10.97
C PRO A 84 -10.06 0.98 -12.43
N ALA A 85 -11.31 0.87 -12.89
CA ALA A 85 -11.59 0.56 -14.28
C ALA A 85 -10.89 1.62 -15.14
N THR A 86 -9.97 1.18 -15.99
CA THR A 86 -9.20 2.05 -16.88
C THR A 86 -10.17 2.91 -17.68
N GLN A 87 -10.23 4.21 -17.42
CA GLN A 87 -10.78 5.14 -18.39
C GLN A 87 -9.78 5.16 -19.54
N GLN A 88 -10.08 4.43 -20.60
CA GLN A 88 -9.38 4.59 -21.87
C GLN A 88 -9.64 6.04 -22.31
N GLU A 89 -8.57 6.83 -22.40
CA GLU A 89 -8.59 8.10 -23.13
C GLU A 89 -8.93 7.78 -24.58
N GLU A 90 -10.20 7.95 -24.96
CA GLU A 90 -10.60 8.13 -26.36
C GLU A 90 -10.02 9.46 -26.84
N ILE A 91 -9.13 9.41 -27.83
CA ILE A 91 -8.73 10.53 -28.68
C ILE A 91 -9.37 10.34 -30.04
#